data_AF-A0A8T2R0N7-F1
#
_entry.id   AF-A0A8T2R0N7-F1
#
_cell.length_a   1.000
_cell.length_b   1.000
_cell.length_c   1.000
_cell.angle_alpha   90.00
_cell.angle_beta   90.00
_cell.angle_gamma   90.00
#
_symmetry.space_group_name_H-M   'P 1'
#
loop_
_entity.id
_entity.type
_entity.pdbx_description
1 polymer ?
#
loop_
_entity_poly.entity_id
_entity_poly.type
_entity_poly.pdbx_seq_one_letter_code
_entity_poly.pdbx_strand_id
1 'polypeptide(L)'
;MPAQEHSENDHRNKNSDRKKQTDTHGNKKQHADGHDEHNKHRHNSPGSRSSSGNPSRSTSPVPGPTPVYEPCPIPPDLWTSKMLYVWKAAVEDTKDSKKKKLITIDTLAKHGENEKVLKLNSPRSIQACLELGVDPGNLVYRPVSAFQGKGLLHEFQVMKYEHHEKLRKEKIQKLQAERNRIIQKEGEDRAAAAAAAANRGPSNYHCPKDFQEKEKMRLEVVRRRQQRELEQMAKFEAQRQQMVADNEARAEAERKAEEQKRLEKARKDKEWQAEMRKRELQKMKEEEALEKKSKQLAAERYLREQQQLALEQQQLRKLKREAMRKEQERIAKQEEFRKQMEKIQEAQQEVLRKKQKEMELKDIERRRKYEEQNQERIRQHLEARKHAEARHATAVANFHELMRKREEDYQKRQEELRIKLKKQEEEHRIQEEEKKKREELKEQQRLEVIKEAQAERDRRVKELLDKAEAADAVLQNFIMRRQLEHARKVVESHMEFEDMHNKAESMRRVKAFHRYQILERIEEETDRVRRLLQSKQKQEDRRRAANVNLSIHRQSMLQQMEKLSISKKWRDTLSDADRAELEVSQKHKGLRPMTPAKERHGKKK
;
A
#
# COMPACT_ATOMS: atom_id res chain seq x y z
N MET A 1 -26.61 -21.01 51.87
CA MET A 1 -25.52 -20.21 51.27
C MET A 1 -24.29 -21.10 51.19
N PRO A 2 -23.71 -21.45 50.03
CA PRO A 2 -24.06 -21.15 48.62
C PRO A 2 -24.45 -22.41 47.79
N ALA A 3 -25.03 -22.20 46.61
CA ALA A 3 -25.11 -23.18 45.51
C ALA A 3 -25.50 -22.46 44.20
N GLN A 4 -25.18 -23.11 43.07
CA GLN A 4 -25.48 -22.82 41.65
C GLN A 4 -24.36 -22.06 40.92
N GLU A 5 -23.51 -22.69 40.10
CA GLU A 5 -23.66 -23.57 38.90
C GLU A 5 -23.96 -22.84 37.58
N HIS A 6 -23.31 -23.39 36.54
CA HIS A 6 -23.41 -23.19 35.08
C HIS A 6 -22.53 -22.09 34.48
N SER A 7 -21.49 -22.42 33.68
CA SER A 7 -21.40 -23.15 32.40
C SER A 7 -21.47 -22.19 31.22
N GLU A 8 -20.39 -22.06 30.45
CA GLU A 8 -20.40 -21.86 28.98
C GLU A 8 -18.95 -21.91 28.44
N ASN A 9 -18.52 -23.01 27.82
CA ASN A 9 -18.56 -23.32 26.39
C ASN A 9 -17.52 -22.57 25.52
N ASP A 10 -16.31 -23.11 25.49
CA ASP A 10 -15.25 -22.80 24.52
C ASP A 10 -15.35 -23.76 23.32
N HIS A 11 -15.85 -23.31 22.17
CA HIS A 11 -15.69 -24.00 20.89
C HIS A 11 -15.22 -23.01 19.82
N ARG A 12 -13.90 -23.01 19.60
CA ARG A 12 -13.21 -22.27 18.53
C ARG A 12 -12.81 -23.27 17.45
N ASN A 13 -13.42 -23.25 16.26
CA ASN A 13 -12.81 -23.92 15.11
C ASN A 13 -13.29 -23.45 13.73
N LYS A 14 -12.28 -23.32 12.84
CA LYS A 14 -12.25 -23.42 11.36
C LYS A 14 -12.85 -22.28 10.52
N ASN A 15 -12.00 -21.54 9.80
CA ASN A 15 -11.40 -21.84 8.48
C ASN A 15 -12.43 -21.83 7.34
N SER A 16 -12.28 -20.89 6.41
CA SER A 16 -12.76 -21.02 5.04
C SER A 16 -11.72 -20.49 4.05
N ASP A 17 -11.08 -21.46 3.39
CA ASP A 17 -10.40 -21.31 2.11
C ASP A 17 -11.40 -20.86 1.03
N ARG A 18 -11.05 -19.84 0.26
CA ARG A 18 -11.81 -19.44 -0.94
C ARG A 18 -11.03 -19.82 -2.20
N LYS A 19 -11.46 -20.94 -2.78
CA LYS A 19 -11.03 -21.50 -4.06
C LYS A 19 -11.49 -20.60 -5.21
N LYS A 20 -10.57 -20.27 -6.13
CA LYS A 20 -10.85 -19.62 -7.41
C LYS A 20 -11.50 -20.63 -8.37
N GLN A 21 -12.68 -20.30 -8.89
CA GLN A 21 -13.20 -20.81 -10.15
C GLN A 21 -13.06 -19.67 -11.16
N THR A 22 -12.39 -19.92 -12.28
CA THR A 22 -12.46 -19.06 -13.47
C THR A 22 -13.24 -19.82 -14.52
N ASP A 23 -14.35 -19.21 -14.90
CA ASP A 23 -15.27 -19.68 -15.92
C ASP A 23 -14.64 -19.66 -17.31
N THR A 24 -15.06 -20.66 -18.07
CA THR A 24 -14.95 -20.75 -19.51
C THR A 24 -15.92 -19.76 -20.15
N HIS A 25 -15.45 -18.99 -21.13
CA HIS A 25 -16.27 -18.28 -22.10
C HIS A 25 -15.79 -18.65 -23.49
N GLY A 26 -16.76 -18.92 -24.36
CA GLY A 26 -16.57 -19.54 -25.65
C GLY A 26 -16.17 -18.61 -26.78
N ASN A 27 -16.33 -19.19 -27.97
CA ASN A 27 -16.69 -18.57 -29.25
C ASN A 27 -15.55 -18.53 -30.29
N LYS A 28 -15.57 -19.46 -31.25
CA LYS A 28 -15.83 -19.20 -32.68
C LYS A 28 -15.56 -20.44 -33.54
N LYS A 29 -16.62 -20.92 -34.19
CA LYS A 29 -16.55 -21.62 -35.48
C LYS A 29 -16.20 -20.60 -36.56
N GLN A 30 -15.15 -20.81 -37.35
CA GLN A 30 -15.15 -20.58 -38.80
C GLN A 30 -14.20 -21.58 -39.46
N HIS A 31 -14.73 -22.28 -40.47
CA HIS A 31 -13.99 -23.10 -41.42
C HIS A 31 -13.16 -22.20 -42.33
N ALA A 32 -11.95 -22.65 -42.68
CA ALA A 32 -11.40 -22.55 -44.04
C ALA A 32 -10.17 -23.47 -44.14
N ASP A 33 -10.23 -24.35 -45.13
CA ASP A 33 -9.14 -25.18 -45.66
C ASP A 33 -7.99 -24.33 -46.22
N GLY A 34 -6.79 -24.89 -46.30
CA GLY A 34 -5.78 -24.43 -47.26
C GLY A 34 -4.31 -24.57 -46.85
N HIS A 35 -3.74 -25.73 -47.19
CA HIS A 35 -2.44 -25.92 -47.88
C HIS A 35 -1.08 -25.44 -47.30
N ASP A 36 -0.17 -26.42 -47.35
CA ASP A 36 1.25 -26.38 -47.75
C ASP A 36 2.36 -25.85 -46.82
N GLU A 37 3.06 -26.83 -46.25
CA GLU A 37 4.47 -27.18 -46.52
C GLU A 37 5.57 -26.11 -46.74
N HIS A 38 6.67 -26.37 -46.03
CA HIS A 38 8.08 -26.05 -46.33
C HIS A 38 8.51 -24.57 -46.27
N ASN A 39 9.41 -24.23 -45.34
CA ASN A 39 10.84 -24.08 -45.67
C ASN A 39 11.72 -23.89 -44.43
N LYS A 40 12.92 -24.49 -44.47
CA LYS A 40 14.01 -24.40 -43.49
C LYS A 40 14.96 -23.25 -43.86
N HIS A 41 15.86 -22.92 -42.91
CA HIS A 41 17.12 -22.15 -43.05
C HIS A 41 16.95 -20.61 -43.16
N ARG A 42 17.85 -19.74 -42.67
CA ARG A 42 19.12 -19.78 -41.92
C ARG A 42 19.46 -18.33 -41.49
N HIS A 43 20.40 -18.20 -40.53
CA HIS A 43 21.42 -17.14 -40.37
C HIS A 43 21.12 -15.75 -39.77
N ASN A 44 21.71 -15.54 -38.58
CA ASN A 44 22.62 -14.45 -38.17
C ASN A 44 22.80 -13.23 -39.08
N SER A 45 22.52 -12.02 -38.57
CA SER A 45 23.52 -11.05 -38.03
C SER A 45 22.96 -9.61 -37.99
N PRO A 46 23.57 -8.71 -37.19
CA PRO A 46 22.93 -7.49 -36.69
C PRO A 46 23.19 -6.26 -37.57
N GLY A 47 22.18 -5.41 -37.72
CA GLY A 47 22.29 -4.17 -38.48
C GLY A 47 21.44 -3.05 -37.90
N SER A 48 22.10 -1.98 -37.47
CA SER A 48 21.69 -0.58 -37.65
C SER A 48 20.25 -0.21 -37.27
N ARG A 49 20.05 0.26 -36.03
CA ARG A 49 18.89 1.08 -35.66
C ARG A 49 19.05 2.48 -36.25
N SER A 50 18.48 2.66 -37.43
CA SER A 50 18.14 3.97 -37.99
C SER A 50 17.03 4.62 -37.17
N SER A 51 17.32 5.86 -36.77
CA SER A 51 16.37 6.89 -36.37
C SER A 51 15.21 6.99 -37.38
N SER A 52 13.99 6.71 -36.94
CA SER A 52 12.77 7.09 -37.65
C SER A 52 11.80 7.69 -36.65
N GLY A 53 11.43 8.94 -36.92
CA GLY A 53 10.72 9.84 -36.03
C GLY A 53 9.35 9.34 -35.59
N ASN A 54 9.08 9.59 -34.32
CA ASN A 54 7.74 9.52 -33.76
C ASN A 54 6.97 10.80 -34.16
N PRO A 55 5.75 10.69 -34.71
CA PRO A 55 4.91 11.85 -34.98
C PRO A 55 4.44 12.46 -33.66
N SER A 56 4.72 13.74 -33.52
CA SER A 56 4.40 14.61 -32.40
C SER A 56 2.88 14.66 -32.20
N ARG A 57 2.36 13.82 -31.31
CA ARG A 57 1.00 13.97 -30.79
C ARG A 57 1.02 15.14 -29.81
N SER A 58 0.67 16.32 -30.33
CA SER A 58 0.37 17.53 -29.58
C SER A 58 -0.81 17.26 -28.64
N THR A 59 -0.51 16.74 -27.45
CA THR A 59 -1.39 16.86 -26.30
C THR A 59 -0.97 18.14 -25.58
N SER A 60 -1.69 19.22 -25.84
CA SER A 60 -1.61 20.44 -25.03
C SER A 60 -1.69 20.02 -23.55
N PRO A 61 -0.66 20.29 -22.74
CA PRO A 61 -0.70 19.98 -21.32
C PRO A 61 -1.85 20.79 -20.74
N VAL A 62 -2.86 20.10 -20.20
CA VAL A 62 -3.85 20.71 -19.31
C VAL A 62 -3.06 21.53 -18.29
N PRO A 63 -3.33 22.83 -18.10
CA PRO A 63 -2.63 23.62 -17.11
C PRO A 63 -2.90 22.98 -15.74
N GLY A 64 -1.92 22.22 -15.25
CA GLY A 64 -1.93 21.73 -13.88
C GLY A 64 -2.07 22.93 -12.95
N PRO A 65 -2.66 22.75 -11.76
CA PRO A 65 -2.79 23.83 -10.79
C PRO A 65 -1.42 24.50 -10.64
N THR A 66 -1.34 25.79 -10.98
CA THR A 66 -0.13 26.59 -10.87
C THR A 66 0.46 26.32 -9.49
N PRO A 67 1.71 25.80 -9.38
CA PRO A 67 2.31 25.55 -8.08
C PRO A 67 2.25 26.85 -7.30
N VAL A 68 1.52 26.82 -6.20
CA VAL A 68 1.54 27.92 -5.24
C VAL A 68 3.00 28.05 -4.85
N TYR A 69 3.67 29.09 -5.34
CA TYR A 69 5.06 29.37 -5.06
C TYR A 69 5.16 29.55 -3.54
N GLU A 70 5.44 28.47 -2.82
CA GLU A 70 5.88 28.58 -1.44
C GLU A 70 7.15 29.43 -1.48
N PRO A 71 7.19 30.56 -0.75
CA PRO A 71 8.33 31.45 -0.78
C PRO A 71 9.57 30.62 -0.43
N CYS A 72 10.53 30.57 -1.36
CA CYS A 72 11.74 29.77 -1.16
C CYS A 72 12.32 30.06 0.23
N PRO A 73 12.68 29.02 1.00
CA PRO A 73 13.18 29.20 2.35
C PRO A 73 14.37 30.17 2.32
N ILE A 74 14.27 31.25 3.09
CA ILE A 74 15.30 32.29 3.16
C ILE A 74 16.62 31.60 3.55
N PRO A 75 17.70 31.75 2.77
CA PRO A 75 18.99 31.16 3.09
C PRO A 75 19.41 31.46 4.54
N PRO A 76 19.98 30.48 5.27
CA PRO A 76 20.29 30.63 6.69
C PRO A 76 21.14 31.86 7.04
N ASP A 77 22.06 32.25 6.16
CA ASP A 77 22.91 33.43 6.35
C ASP A 77 22.11 34.73 6.20
N LEU A 78 21.23 34.82 5.18
CA LEU A 78 20.32 35.96 5.02
C LEU A 78 19.30 36.07 6.16
N TRP A 79 18.80 34.92 6.64
CA TRP A 79 17.95 34.87 7.82
C TRP A 79 18.68 35.43 9.04
N THR A 80 19.94 35.03 9.24
CA THR A 80 20.78 35.48 10.36
C THR A 80 21.01 36.99 10.28
N SER A 81 21.41 37.53 9.12
CA SER A 81 21.60 38.97 8.92
C SER A 81 20.32 39.77 9.19
N LYS A 82 19.18 39.28 8.70
CA LYS A 82 17.86 39.90 8.95
C LYS A 82 17.51 39.89 10.43
N MET A 83 17.71 38.77 11.12
CA MET A 83 17.41 38.65 12.55
C MET A 83 18.34 39.50 13.41
N LEU A 84 19.62 39.60 13.05
CA LEU A 84 20.58 40.51 13.69
C LEU A 84 20.19 41.98 13.51
N TYR A 85 19.71 42.36 12.33
CA TYR A 85 19.19 43.70 12.10
C TYR A 85 17.99 44.00 13.01
N VAL A 86 17.03 43.08 13.07
CA VAL A 86 15.85 43.20 13.96
C VAL A 86 16.27 43.25 15.43
N TRP A 87 17.26 42.46 15.83
CA TRP A 87 17.82 42.49 17.18
C TRP A 87 18.49 43.83 17.51
N LYS A 88 19.35 44.35 16.63
CA LYS A 88 19.99 45.67 16.80
C LYS A 88 18.95 46.79 16.88
N ALA A 89 17.94 46.78 16.01
CA ALA A 89 16.85 47.74 16.05
C ALA A 89 16.07 47.68 17.37
N ALA A 90 15.81 46.47 17.89
CA ALA A 90 15.18 46.30 19.19
C ALA A 90 16.05 46.85 20.34
N VAL A 91 17.37 46.67 20.29
CA VAL A 91 18.31 47.23 21.28
C VAL A 91 18.27 48.76 21.26
N GLU A 92 18.28 49.38 20.08
CA GLU A 92 18.16 50.85 19.97
C GLU A 92 16.80 51.34 20.46
N ASP A 93 15.69 50.67 20.10
CA ASP A 93 14.35 51.00 20.59
C ASP A 93 14.24 50.93 22.13
N THR A 94 15.05 50.10 22.81
CA THR A 94 15.10 50.09 24.28
C THR A 94 15.77 51.31 24.90
N LYS A 95 16.61 52.04 24.15
CA LYS A 95 17.21 53.30 24.62
C LYS A 95 16.19 54.45 24.55
N ASP A 96 15.31 54.42 23.56
CA ASP A 96 14.24 55.43 23.34
C ASP A 96 12.93 55.12 24.10
N SER A 97 12.98 54.16 25.02
CA SER A 97 11.87 53.34 25.56
C SER A 97 10.76 54.04 26.36
N LYS A 98 10.70 55.38 26.42
CA LYS A 98 9.59 56.05 27.12
C LYS A 98 8.22 55.87 26.43
N LYS A 99 8.14 55.32 25.19
CA LYS A 99 6.88 55.32 24.40
C LYS A 99 6.39 53.97 23.84
N LYS A 100 7.19 52.89 23.79
CA LYS A 100 6.78 51.61 23.15
C LYS A 100 6.69 50.46 24.16
N LYS A 101 5.60 49.69 24.14
CA LYS A 101 5.43 48.47 24.95
C LYS A 101 6.32 47.34 24.40
N LEU A 102 7.14 46.74 25.26
CA LEU A 102 7.98 45.59 24.92
C LEU A 102 7.14 44.30 24.97
N ILE A 103 7.01 43.66 23.81
CA ILE A 103 6.44 42.35 23.58
C ILE A 103 7.56 41.30 23.75
N THR A 104 7.52 40.61 24.88
CA THR A 104 8.39 39.48 25.21
C THR A 104 7.76 38.14 24.82
N ILE A 105 8.55 37.07 24.83
CA ILE A 105 8.07 35.69 24.64
C ILE A 105 6.96 35.35 25.65
N ASP A 106 7.05 35.83 26.90
CA ASP A 106 6.03 35.59 27.92
C ASP A 106 4.71 36.29 27.60
N THR A 107 4.77 37.53 27.08
CA THR A 107 3.56 38.23 26.63
C THR A 107 2.93 37.55 25.41
N LEU A 108 3.75 37.01 24.50
CA LEU A 108 3.28 36.27 23.34
C LEU A 108 2.61 34.94 23.73
N ALA A 109 3.15 34.25 24.74
CA ALA A 109 2.57 33.02 25.27
C ALA A 109 1.17 33.24 25.89
N LYS A 110 0.96 34.40 26.53
CA LYS A 110 -0.31 34.75 27.19
C LYS A 110 -1.42 35.21 26.24
N HIS A 111 -1.11 35.55 24.99
CA HIS A 111 -2.10 36.07 24.02
C HIS A 111 -2.50 34.99 23.01
N GLY A 112 -2.87 33.81 23.53
CA GLY A 112 -3.11 32.60 22.75
C GLY A 112 -4.18 32.71 21.64
N GLU A 113 -5.08 33.68 21.69
CA GLU A 113 -6.22 33.75 20.76
C GLU A 113 -6.52 35.17 20.24
N ASN A 114 -5.84 36.21 20.73
CA ASN A 114 -6.15 37.60 20.33
C ASN A 114 -5.53 37.93 18.96
N GLU A 115 -6.40 38.24 18.00
CA GLU A 115 -6.19 38.38 16.55
C GLU A 115 -5.09 39.37 16.09
N LYS A 116 -4.53 40.18 16.99
CA LYS A 116 -3.45 41.10 16.62
C LYS A 116 -2.14 40.32 16.55
N VAL A 117 -1.58 40.21 15.35
CA VAL A 117 -0.26 39.65 15.08
C VAL A 117 0.81 40.45 15.87
N LEU A 118 1.14 39.97 17.06
CA LEU A 118 2.17 40.58 17.90
C LEU A 118 3.54 40.20 17.37
N LYS A 119 4.32 41.21 16.95
CA LYS A 119 5.72 41.02 16.57
C LYS A 119 6.59 41.11 17.82
N LEU A 120 7.44 40.11 18.04
CA LEU A 120 8.45 40.15 19.10
C LEU A 120 9.38 41.35 18.87
N ASN A 121 9.51 42.21 19.88
CA ASN A 121 10.39 43.39 19.85
C ASN A 121 11.36 43.45 21.05
N SER A 122 11.28 42.50 21.98
CA SER A 122 12.20 42.40 23.12
C SER A 122 13.57 41.90 22.65
N PRO A 123 14.69 42.65 22.88
CA PRO A 123 16.02 42.25 22.43
C PRO A 123 16.43 40.85 22.90
N ARG A 124 16.23 40.56 24.17
CA ARG A 124 16.55 39.25 24.77
C ARG A 124 15.72 38.12 24.19
N SER A 125 14.48 38.42 23.79
CA SER A 125 13.60 37.44 23.14
C SER A 125 14.04 37.14 21.72
N ILE A 126 14.46 38.16 20.97
CA ILE A 126 15.00 38.01 19.62
C ILE A 126 16.36 37.30 19.66
N GLN A 127 17.20 37.59 20.66
CA GLN A 127 18.45 36.88 20.88
C GLN A 127 18.25 35.40 21.16
N ALA A 128 17.30 35.03 22.04
CA ALA A 128 16.95 33.63 22.27
C ALA A 128 16.49 32.93 20.98
N CYS A 129 15.79 33.64 20.09
CA CYS A 129 15.41 33.12 18.77
C CYS A 129 16.62 32.88 17.86
N LEU A 130 17.61 33.78 17.87
CA LEU A 130 18.88 33.62 17.14
C LEU A 130 19.67 32.42 17.65
N GLU A 131 19.82 32.28 18.97
CA GLU A 131 20.60 31.20 19.60
C GLU A 131 19.99 29.81 19.37
N LEU A 132 18.67 29.69 19.34
CA LEU A 132 17.96 28.43 19.02
C LEU A 132 17.64 28.24 17.53
N GLY A 133 17.91 29.25 16.67
CA GLY A 133 17.57 29.21 15.25
C GLY A 133 16.06 29.13 14.98
N VAL A 134 15.22 29.64 15.88
CA VAL A 134 13.75 29.60 15.77
C VAL A 134 13.25 30.86 15.07
N ASP A 135 12.39 30.70 14.07
CA ASP A 135 11.72 31.83 13.41
C ASP A 135 10.64 32.45 14.33
N PRO A 136 10.64 33.77 14.57
CA PRO A 136 9.53 34.44 15.25
C PRO A 136 8.17 34.20 14.58
N GLY A 137 8.14 34.01 13.25
CA GLY A 137 6.90 33.72 12.52
C GLY A 137 6.25 32.39 12.91
N ASN A 138 7.02 31.43 13.40
CA ASN A 138 6.54 30.12 13.85
C ASN A 138 5.95 30.16 15.28
N LEU A 139 6.09 31.29 15.97
CA LEU A 139 5.55 31.50 17.32
C LEU A 139 4.18 32.19 17.31
N VAL A 140 3.76 32.70 16.14
CA VAL A 140 2.46 33.33 15.95
C VAL A 140 1.39 32.24 16.00
N TYR A 141 0.35 32.48 16.81
CA TYR A 141 -0.81 31.60 16.88
C TYR A 141 -1.52 31.56 15.52
N ARG A 142 -1.96 30.36 15.11
CA ARG A 142 -2.71 30.15 13.88
C ARG A 142 -4.03 29.46 14.22
N PRO A 143 -5.19 30.05 13.92
CA PRO A 143 -6.47 29.41 14.19
C PRO A 143 -6.66 28.16 13.31
N VAL A 144 -7.58 27.28 13.70
CA VAL A 144 -7.92 26.05 12.95
C VAL A 144 -8.22 26.37 11.48
N SER A 145 -8.92 27.48 11.21
CA SER A 145 -9.26 27.95 9.86
C SER A 145 -8.04 28.17 8.95
N ALA A 146 -6.87 28.50 9.51
CA ALA A 146 -5.64 28.68 8.73
C ALA A 146 -5.07 27.37 8.15
N PHE A 147 -5.50 26.21 8.66
CA PHE A 147 -5.07 24.89 8.20
C PHE A 147 -6.04 24.27 7.18
N GLN A 148 -7.01 25.04 6.68
CA GLN A 148 -7.97 24.57 5.69
C GLN A 148 -7.29 24.35 4.33
N GLY A 149 -7.24 23.10 3.87
CA GLY A 149 -6.73 22.72 2.55
C GLY A 149 -7.86 22.37 1.58
N LYS A 150 -7.61 22.49 0.26
CA LYS A 150 -8.57 22.03 -0.76
C LYS A 150 -8.81 20.52 -0.61
N GLY A 151 -10.03 20.14 -0.25
CA GLY A 151 -10.41 18.73 -0.07
C GLY A 151 -9.91 18.08 1.22
N LEU A 152 -9.39 18.85 2.18
CA LEU A 152 -8.97 18.31 3.47
C LEU A 152 -10.17 18.17 4.41
N LEU A 153 -10.37 16.99 4.99
CA LEU A 153 -11.40 16.74 6.00
C LEU A 153 -11.14 17.57 7.27
N HIS A 154 -12.21 18.01 7.93
CA HIS A 154 -12.12 18.83 9.14
C HIS A 154 -11.33 18.13 10.26
N GLU A 155 -11.45 16.80 10.39
CA GLU A 155 -10.66 16.02 11.36
C GLU A 155 -9.15 16.16 11.13
N PHE A 156 -8.70 16.13 9.88
CA PHE A 156 -7.29 16.30 9.53
C PHE A 156 -6.81 17.74 9.71
N GLN A 157 -7.71 18.71 9.55
CA GLN A 157 -7.44 20.12 9.86
C GLN A 157 -7.22 20.33 11.37
N VAL A 158 -8.07 19.73 12.22
CA VAL A 158 -7.91 19.75 13.68
C VAL A 158 -6.60 19.07 14.09
N MET A 159 -6.30 17.91 13.50
CA MET A 159 -5.03 17.19 13.74
C MET A 159 -3.80 18.07 13.43
N LYS A 160 -3.79 18.75 12.28
CA LYS A 160 -2.70 19.68 11.91
C LYS A 160 -2.58 20.85 12.89
N TYR A 161 -3.71 21.41 13.30
CA TYR A 161 -3.76 22.50 14.29
C TYR A 161 -3.19 22.06 15.63
N GLU A 162 -3.64 20.92 16.17
CA GLU A 162 -3.16 20.38 17.45
C GLU A 162 -1.65 20.13 17.43
N HIS A 163 -1.15 19.55 16.35
CA HIS A 163 0.27 19.31 16.14
C HIS A 163 1.08 20.62 16.11
N HIS A 164 0.64 21.59 15.31
CA HIS A 164 1.31 22.89 15.20
C HIS A 164 1.27 23.66 16.53
N GLU A 165 0.15 23.64 17.24
CA GLU A 165 -0.01 24.34 18.53
C GLU A 165 0.83 23.68 19.64
N LYS A 166 0.92 22.35 19.65
CA LYS A 166 1.84 21.61 20.53
C LYS A 166 3.29 22.03 20.30
N LEU A 167 3.75 22.01 19.05
CA LEU A 167 5.11 22.43 18.70
C LEU A 167 5.37 23.90 18.99
N ARG A 168 4.39 24.77 18.77
CA ARG A 168 4.48 26.19 19.13
C ARG A 168 4.71 26.35 20.63
N LYS A 169 3.92 25.68 21.47
CA LYS A 169 4.07 25.71 22.94
C LYS A 169 5.44 25.19 23.38
N GLU A 170 5.90 24.08 22.82
CA GLU A 170 7.25 23.54 23.09
C GLU A 170 8.37 24.52 22.71
N LYS A 171 8.26 25.18 21.54
CA LYS A 171 9.22 26.20 21.09
C LYS A 171 9.22 27.41 22.02
N ILE A 172 8.04 27.89 22.41
CA ILE A 172 7.88 29.00 23.37
C ILE A 172 8.56 28.64 24.70
N GLN A 173 8.33 27.44 25.23
CA GLN A 173 8.92 26.99 26.48
C GLN A 173 10.47 26.95 26.40
N LYS A 174 11.03 26.41 25.32
CA LYS A 174 12.49 26.40 25.08
C LYS A 174 13.05 27.82 24.99
N LEU A 175 12.35 28.72 24.30
CA LEU A 175 12.74 30.13 24.19
C LEU A 175 12.64 30.89 25.52
N GLN A 176 11.67 30.56 26.38
CA GLN A 176 11.58 31.12 27.73
C GLN A 176 12.78 30.69 28.58
N ALA A 177 13.15 29.40 28.52
CA ALA A 177 14.33 28.90 29.20
C ALA A 177 15.61 29.59 28.71
N GLU A 178 15.81 29.70 27.39
CA GLU A 178 17.01 30.36 26.85
C GLU A 178 17.03 31.86 27.15
N ARG A 179 15.88 32.55 27.09
CA ARG A 179 15.80 33.96 27.52
C ARG A 179 16.20 34.13 28.99
N ASN A 180 15.73 33.26 29.88
CA ASN A 180 16.09 33.32 31.29
C ASN A 180 17.58 33.06 31.50
N ARG A 181 18.16 32.14 30.72
CA ARG A 181 19.61 31.89 30.69
C ARG A 181 20.40 33.12 30.24
N ILE A 182 19.96 33.83 29.19
CA ILE A 182 20.58 35.09 28.74
C ILE A 182 20.52 36.14 29.85
N ILE A 183 19.39 36.29 30.53
CA ILE A 183 19.24 37.22 31.65
C ILE A 183 20.19 36.88 32.81
N GLN A 184 20.32 35.60 33.16
CA GLN A 184 21.23 35.13 34.20
C GLN A 184 22.69 35.43 33.81
N LYS A 185 23.08 35.08 32.59
CA LYS A 185 24.42 35.34 32.07
C LYS A 185 24.78 36.83 32.05
N GLU A 186 23.87 37.70 31.60
CA GLU A 186 24.08 39.16 31.66
C GLU A 186 24.27 39.66 33.10
N GLY A 187 23.54 39.07 34.06
CA GLY A 187 23.67 39.37 35.48
C GLY A 187 25.03 38.96 36.04
N GLU A 188 25.50 37.74 35.71
CA GLU A 188 26.81 37.22 36.08
C GLU A 188 27.94 38.05 35.45
N ASP A 189 27.86 38.37 34.16
CA ASP A 189 28.85 39.19 33.45
C ASP A 189 28.93 40.61 34.05
N ARG A 190 27.78 41.20 34.43
CA ARG A 190 27.74 42.50 35.10
C ARG A 190 28.33 42.44 36.51
N ALA A 191 28.05 41.38 37.26
CA ALA A 191 28.62 41.16 38.59
C ALA A 191 30.14 40.94 38.51
N ALA A 192 30.61 40.15 37.54
CA ALA A 192 32.03 39.91 37.28
C ALA A 192 32.74 41.18 36.83
N ALA A 193 32.13 42.00 35.97
CA ALA A 193 32.67 43.30 35.56
C ALA A 193 32.75 44.27 36.75
N ALA A 194 31.75 44.31 37.63
CA ALA A 194 31.77 45.10 38.84
C ALA A 194 32.87 44.64 39.82
N ALA A 195 33.05 43.32 39.99
CA ALA A 195 34.12 42.74 40.80
C ALA A 195 35.51 43.01 40.20
N ALA A 196 35.66 42.93 38.87
CA ALA A 196 36.90 43.26 38.18
C ALA A 196 37.22 44.76 38.27
N ALA A 197 36.21 45.64 38.22
CA ALA A 197 36.37 47.07 38.46
C ALA A 197 36.78 47.37 39.91
N ALA A 198 36.22 46.65 40.89
CA ALA A 198 36.60 46.76 42.30
C ALA A 198 38.04 46.26 42.57
N ASN A 199 38.51 45.24 41.83
CA ASN A 199 39.87 44.70 41.93
C ASN A 199 40.91 45.43 41.07
N ARG A 200 40.52 46.43 40.27
CA ARG A 200 41.47 47.38 39.65
C ARG A 200 41.90 48.42 40.68
N GLY A 201 42.58 47.97 41.73
CA GLY A 201 43.49 48.84 42.47
C GLY A 201 44.59 49.37 41.54
N PRO A 202 45.26 50.49 41.87
CA PRO A 202 46.30 51.10 41.04
C PRO A 202 47.50 50.16 40.95
N SER A 203 47.46 49.25 39.98
CA SER A 203 48.53 48.31 39.69
C SER A 203 49.71 49.04 39.07
N ASN A 204 50.57 49.52 39.97
CA ASN A 204 52.02 49.39 39.95
C ASN A 204 52.64 49.34 38.54
N TYR A 205 52.98 50.52 38.03
CA TYR A 205 53.90 50.70 36.91
C TYR A 205 55.21 49.96 37.19
N HIS A 206 55.37 48.77 36.61
CA HIS A 206 56.63 48.05 36.66
C HIS A 206 57.64 48.75 35.74
N CYS A 207 58.58 49.44 36.38
CA CYS A 207 59.67 50.22 35.80
C CYS A 207 60.59 49.36 34.91
N PRO A 208 61.03 49.85 33.74
CA PRO A 208 61.92 49.13 32.83
C PRO A 208 63.39 49.33 33.22
N LYS A 209 63.93 48.45 34.06
CA LYS A 209 65.38 48.25 34.22
C LYS A 209 65.68 46.77 34.14
N ASP A 210 65.84 46.26 32.92
CA ASP A 210 66.57 45.01 32.63
C ASP A 210 66.76 44.90 31.13
N PHE A 211 67.74 45.62 30.60
CA PHE A 211 68.04 45.58 29.16
C PHE A 211 69.05 44.46 28.81
N GLN A 212 69.89 44.05 29.77
CA GLN A 212 70.93 43.02 29.57
C GLN A 212 70.43 41.61 29.93
N GLU A 213 69.54 41.46 30.91
CA GLU A 213 68.86 40.18 31.17
C GLU A 213 67.81 39.86 30.10
N LYS A 214 67.19 40.87 29.48
CA LYS A 214 66.29 40.69 28.32
C LYS A 214 67.00 40.21 27.07
N GLU A 215 68.31 40.37 26.95
CA GLU A 215 69.07 39.88 25.80
C GLU A 215 69.39 38.38 25.94
N LYS A 216 69.77 37.93 27.14
CA LYS A 216 69.86 36.50 27.48
C LYS A 216 68.49 35.82 27.47
N MET A 217 67.46 36.43 28.05
CA MET A 217 66.08 35.96 27.95
C MET A 217 65.55 36.01 26.52
N ARG A 218 65.99 36.92 25.64
CA ARG A 218 65.60 36.91 24.21
C ARG A 218 66.23 35.73 23.48
N LEU A 219 67.50 35.41 23.73
CA LEU A 219 68.14 34.22 23.17
C LEU A 219 67.54 32.93 23.74
N GLU A 220 67.26 32.88 25.04
CA GLU A 220 66.57 31.77 25.71
C GLU A 220 65.11 31.63 25.23
N VAL A 221 64.40 32.75 25.00
CA VAL A 221 63.04 32.77 24.44
C VAL A 221 63.05 32.39 22.97
N VAL A 222 64.05 32.76 22.19
CA VAL A 222 64.21 32.28 20.80
C VAL A 222 64.51 30.79 20.79
N ARG A 223 65.38 30.29 21.68
CA ARG A 223 65.68 28.85 21.83
C ARG A 223 64.47 28.06 22.33
N ARG A 224 63.75 28.55 23.34
CA ARG A 224 62.46 27.97 23.81
C ARG A 224 61.36 28.11 22.78
N ARG A 225 61.37 29.13 21.94
CA ARG A 225 60.39 29.30 20.86
C ARG A 225 60.66 28.30 19.74
N GLN A 226 61.92 28.14 19.32
CA GLN A 226 62.33 27.09 18.38
C GLN A 226 62.05 25.69 18.94
N GLN A 227 62.29 25.47 20.24
CA GLN A 227 61.98 24.21 20.90
C GLN A 227 60.47 23.98 21.04
N ARG A 228 59.67 25.01 21.33
CA ARG A 228 58.20 24.92 21.33
C ARG A 228 57.61 24.79 19.93
N GLU A 229 58.25 25.36 18.91
CA GLU A 229 57.86 25.21 17.50
C GLU A 229 58.18 23.79 17.03
N LEU A 230 59.33 23.22 17.42
CA LEU A 230 59.66 21.81 17.22
C LEU A 230 58.71 20.88 18.01
N GLU A 231 58.41 21.18 19.27
CA GLU A 231 57.44 20.42 20.06
C GLU A 231 56.00 20.57 19.52
N GLN A 232 55.63 21.73 18.98
CA GLN A 232 54.34 21.92 18.31
C GLN A 232 54.31 21.12 17.01
N MET A 233 55.36 21.17 16.19
CA MET A 233 55.47 20.36 14.98
C MET A 233 55.41 18.86 15.31
N ALA A 234 56.14 18.41 16.33
CA ALA A 234 56.10 17.03 16.80
C ALA A 234 54.73 16.64 17.38
N LYS A 235 54.04 17.54 18.09
CA LYS A 235 52.67 17.31 18.57
C LYS A 235 51.66 17.29 17.43
N PHE A 236 51.80 18.15 16.42
CA PHE A 236 50.96 18.13 15.23
C PHE A 236 51.20 16.87 14.39
N GLU A 237 52.44 16.41 14.28
CA GLU A 237 52.79 15.17 13.60
C GLU A 237 52.28 13.94 14.36
N ALA A 238 52.45 13.90 15.68
CA ALA A 238 51.88 12.86 16.54
C ALA A 238 50.34 12.86 16.51
N GLN A 239 49.70 14.03 16.55
CA GLN A 239 48.25 14.16 16.46
C GLN A 239 47.73 13.78 15.07
N ARG A 240 48.49 14.06 14.00
CA ARG A 240 48.17 13.64 12.63
C ARG A 240 48.30 12.13 12.50
N GLN A 241 49.34 11.53 13.06
CA GLN A 241 49.51 10.07 13.09
C GLN A 241 48.42 9.39 13.92
N GLN A 242 48.04 9.96 15.06
CA GLN A 242 46.93 9.47 15.88
C GLN A 242 45.59 9.57 15.15
N MET A 243 45.32 10.67 14.44
CA MET A 243 44.12 10.80 13.60
C MET A 243 44.10 9.79 12.44
N VAL A 244 45.26 9.49 11.83
CA VAL A 244 45.36 8.45 10.80
C VAL A 244 45.09 7.08 11.40
N ALA A 245 45.73 6.74 12.52
CA ALA A 245 45.52 5.47 13.22
C ALA A 245 44.07 5.30 13.73
N ASP A 246 43.45 6.35 14.28
CA ASP A 246 42.06 6.33 14.74
C ASP A 246 41.08 6.20 13.56
N ASN A 247 41.36 6.84 12.42
CA ASN A 247 40.56 6.70 11.21
C ASN A 247 40.71 5.31 10.58
N GLU A 248 41.92 4.76 10.56
CA GLU A 248 42.17 3.37 10.10
C GLU A 248 41.48 2.37 11.03
N ALA A 249 41.58 2.53 12.35
CA ALA A 249 40.91 1.67 13.32
C ALA A 249 39.37 1.76 13.22
N ARG A 250 38.81 2.95 12.98
CA ARG A 250 37.37 3.13 12.73
C ARG A 250 36.95 2.49 11.41
N ALA A 251 37.73 2.66 10.34
CA ALA A 251 37.46 2.05 9.04
C ALA A 251 37.53 0.51 9.10
N GLU A 252 38.48 -0.06 9.85
CA GLU A 252 38.55 -1.50 10.09
C GLU A 252 37.39 -2.02 10.95
N ALA A 253 37.00 -1.29 11.99
CA ALA A 253 35.85 -1.65 12.82
C ALA A 253 34.54 -1.60 12.03
N GLU A 254 34.37 -0.60 11.16
CA GLU A 254 33.23 -0.47 10.26
C GLU A 254 33.20 -1.60 9.22
N ARG A 255 34.35 -1.95 8.62
CA ARG A 255 34.48 -3.11 7.72
C ARG A 255 34.11 -4.42 8.40
N LYS A 256 34.61 -4.67 9.62
CA LYS A 256 34.29 -5.88 10.40
C LYS A 256 32.80 -5.93 10.77
N ALA A 257 32.21 -4.79 11.15
CA ALA A 257 30.78 -4.70 11.45
C ALA A 257 29.90 -4.91 10.20
N GLU A 258 30.33 -4.41 9.04
CA GLU A 258 29.64 -4.62 7.77
C GLU A 258 29.72 -6.09 7.30
N GLU A 259 30.88 -6.74 7.45
CA GLU A 259 31.02 -8.18 7.19
C GLU A 259 30.14 -9.02 8.13
N GLN A 260 30.09 -8.69 9.42
CA GLN A 260 29.19 -9.36 10.38
C GLN A 260 27.72 -9.18 9.99
N LYS A 261 27.29 -7.95 9.64
CA LYS A 261 25.92 -7.69 9.17
C LYS A 261 25.61 -8.44 7.88
N ARG A 262 26.58 -8.55 6.96
CA ARG A 262 26.43 -9.30 5.71
C ARG A 262 26.30 -10.81 5.96
N LEU A 263 27.06 -11.36 6.90
CA LEU A 263 26.94 -12.75 7.33
C LEU A 263 25.61 -13.02 8.03
N GLU A 264 25.16 -12.13 8.92
CA GLU A 264 23.84 -12.25 9.58
C GLU A 264 22.69 -12.16 8.57
N LYS A 265 22.76 -11.23 7.62
CA LYS A 265 21.77 -11.11 6.55
C LYS A 265 21.73 -12.38 5.69
N ALA A 266 22.89 -12.92 5.31
CA ALA A 266 22.97 -14.18 4.59
C ALA A 266 22.42 -15.37 5.40
N ARG A 267 22.58 -15.37 6.73
CA ARG A 267 22.00 -16.39 7.62
C ARG A 267 20.48 -16.28 7.68
N LYS A 268 19.95 -15.08 7.87
CA LYS A 268 18.51 -14.80 7.88
C LYS A 268 17.85 -15.10 6.53
N ASP A 269 18.51 -14.79 5.42
CA ASP A 269 18.00 -15.12 4.08
C ASP A 269 17.98 -16.63 3.84
N LYS A 270 19.00 -17.38 4.31
CA LYS A 270 18.99 -18.86 4.27
C LYS A 270 17.90 -19.46 5.15
N GLU A 271 17.71 -18.93 6.36
CA GLU A 271 16.65 -19.35 7.29
C GLU A 271 15.25 -19.08 6.69
N TRP A 272 15.05 -17.90 6.09
CA TRP A 272 13.82 -17.53 5.40
C TRP A 272 13.54 -18.41 4.17
N GLN A 273 14.55 -18.71 3.35
CA GLN A 273 14.41 -19.65 2.23
C GLN A 273 14.09 -21.08 2.69
N ALA A 274 14.69 -21.53 3.79
CA ALA A 274 14.38 -22.84 4.37
C ALA A 274 12.96 -22.89 4.95
N GLU A 275 12.48 -21.81 5.57
CA GLU A 275 11.11 -21.69 6.07
C GLU A 275 10.09 -21.65 4.93
N MET A 276 10.37 -20.91 3.85
CA MET A 276 9.54 -20.89 2.65
C MET A 276 9.45 -22.27 2.02
N ARG A 277 10.57 -22.98 1.87
CA ARG A 277 10.57 -24.38 1.38
C ARG A 277 9.80 -25.31 2.30
N LYS A 278 9.85 -25.13 3.63
CA LYS A 278 9.04 -25.93 4.57
C LYS A 278 7.54 -25.65 4.43
N ARG A 279 7.15 -24.38 4.25
CA ARG A 279 5.75 -23.99 4.01
C ARG A 279 5.23 -24.50 2.66
N GLU A 280 6.05 -24.46 1.62
CA GLU A 280 5.73 -25.04 0.31
C GLU A 280 5.59 -26.57 0.40
N LEU A 281 6.49 -27.25 1.13
CA LEU A 281 6.39 -28.70 1.34
C LEU A 281 5.15 -29.09 2.15
N GLN A 282 4.72 -28.26 3.10
CA GLN A 282 3.49 -28.45 3.88
C GLN A 282 2.24 -28.25 3.00
N LYS A 283 2.20 -27.18 2.20
CA LYS A 283 1.12 -26.97 1.23
C LYS A 283 1.02 -28.09 0.21
N MET A 284 2.15 -28.56 -0.32
CA MET A 284 2.19 -29.71 -1.22
C MET A 284 1.65 -31.00 -0.57
N LYS A 285 1.98 -31.26 0.70
CA LYS A 285 1.44 -32.41 1.43
C LYS A 285 -0.07 -32.29 1.70
N GLU A 286 -0.55 -31.08 1.98
CA GLU A 286 -1.97 -30.81 2.18
C GLU A 286 -2.77 -30.92 0.86
N GLU A 287 -2.22 -30.42 -0.24
CA GLU A 287 -2.79 -30.56 -1.58
C GLU A 287 -2.81 -32.03 -2.04
N GLU A 288 -1.74 -32.79 -1.81
CA GLU A 288 -1.69 -34.22 -2.12
C GLU A 288 -2.69 -35.03 -1.26
N ALA A 289 -2.89 -34.64 0.00
CA ALA A 289 -3.89 -35.25 0.88
C ALA A 289 -5.33 -34.92 0.44
N LEU A 290 -5.58 -33.69 -0.01
CA LEU A 290 -6.88 -33.28 -0.58
C LEU A 290 -7.14 -33.97 -1.92
N GLU A 291 -6.11 -34.15 -2.76
CA GLU A 291 -6.22 -34.86 -4.03
C GLU A 291 -6.48 -36.36 -3.81
N LYS A 292 -5.85 -36.98 -2.81
CA LYS A 292 -6.15 -38.36 -2.40
C LYS A 292 -7.59 -38.52 -1.90
N LYS A 293 -8.09 -37.60 -1.08
CA LYS A 293 -9.50 -37.60 -0.64
C LYS A 293 -10.48 -37.38 -1.80
N SER A 294 -10.13 -36.51 -2.75
CA SER A 294 -10.93 -36.28 -3.95
C SER A 294 -10.94 -37.51 -4.86
N LYS A 295 -9.80 -38.21 -5.02
CA LYS A 295 -9.71 -39.47 -5.78
C LYS A 295 -10.50 -40.59 -5.10
N GLN A 296 -10.50 -40.67 -3.77
CA GLN A 296 -11.32 -41.62 -3.01
C GLN A 296 -12.82 -41.36 -3.19
N LEU A 297 -13.26 -40.09 -3.09
CA LEU A 297 -14.65 -39.71 -3.34
C LEU A 297 -15.08 -39.95 -4.80
N ALA A 298 -14.19 -39.72 -5.76
CA ALA A 298 -14.44 -40.02 -7.18
C ALA A 298 -14.53 -41.53 -7.44
N ALA A 299 -13.65 -42.34 -6.81
CA ALA A 299 -13.70 -43.79 -6.90
C ALA A 299 -14.95 -44.37 -6.22
N GLU A 300 -15.39 -43.82 -5.09
CA GLU A 300 -16.63 -44.22 -4.41
C GLU A 300 -17.87 -43.87 -5.26
N ARG A 301 -17.88 -42.69 -5.90
CA ARG A 301 -18.94 -42.31 -6.86
C ARG A 301 -18.97 -43.24 -8.07
N TYR A 302 -17.82 -43.55 -8.65
CA TYR A 302 -17.72 -44.48 -9.79
C TYR A 302 -18.20 -45.90 -9.42
N LEU A 303 -17.92 -46.36 -8.18
CA LEU A 303 -18.38 -47.65 -7.70
C LEU A 303 -19.90 -47.68 -7.48
N ARG A 304 -20.48 -46.61 -6.91
CA ARG A 304 -21.94 -46.48 -6.76
C ARG A 304 -22.65 -46.39 -8.12
N GLU A 305 -22.07 -45.67 -9.07
CA GLU A 305 -22.59 -45.53 -10.43
C GLU A 305 -22.51 -46.85 -11.20
N GLN A 306 -21.43 -47.64 -11.05
CA GLN A 306 -21.36 -49.01 -11.57
C GLN A 306 -22.40 -49.94 -10.94
N GLN A 307 -22.64 -49.84 -9.63
CA GLN A 307 -23.66 -50.65 -8.94
C GLN A 307 -25.07 -50.30 -9.40
N GLN A 308 -25.36 -49.01 -9.63
CA GLN A 308 -26.63 -48.54 -10.20
C GLN A 308 -26.81 -49.00 -11.65
N LEU A 309 -25.78 -48.88 -12.48
CA LEU A 309 -25.80 -49.35 -13.87
C LEU A 309 -25.97 -50.87 -13.95
N ALA A 310 -25.37 -51.64 -13.04
CA ALA A 310 -25.53 -53.09 -12.96
C ALA A 310 -26.94 -53.49 -12.52
N LEU A 311 -27.54 -52.78 -11.56
CA LEU A 311 -28.93 -52.97 -11.14
C LEU A 311 -29.91 -52.62 -12.26
N GLU A 312 -29.68 -51.53 -12.98
CA GLU A 312 -30.49 -51.10 -14.13
C GLU A 312 -30.38 -52.08 -15.30
N GLN A 313 -29.17 -52.60 -15.58
CA GLN A 313 -28.97 -53.68 -16.56
C GLN A 313 -29.65 -55.00 -16.14
N GLN A 314 -29.69 -55.33 -14.84
CA GLN A 314 -30.43 -56.49 -14.36
C GLN A 314 -31.95 -56.29 -14.47
N GLN A 315 -32.47 -55.08 -14.22
CA GLN A 315 -33.88 -54.75 -14.41
C GLN A 315 -34.28 -54.76 -15.89
N LEU A 316 -33.44 -54.22 -16.78
CA LEU A 316 -33.63 -54.30 -18.23
C LEU A 316 -33.56 -55.74 -18.74
N ARG A 317 -32.67 -56.58 -18.19
CA ARG A 317 -32.62 -58.02 -18.52
C ARG A 317 -33.86 -58.77 -18.02
N LYS A 318 -34.41 -58.42 -16.85
CA LYS A 318 -35.67 -58.98 -16.33
C LYS A 318 -36.87 -58.56 -17.18
N LEU A 319 -36.96 -57.28 -17.56
CA LEU A 319 -38.00 -56.76 -18.45
C LEU A 319 -37.90 -57.36 -19.86
N LYS A 320 -36.70 -57.55 -20.40
CA LYS A 320 -36.49 -58.25 -21.69
C LYS A 320 -36.86 -59.73 -21.62
N ARG A 321 -36.60 -60.42 -20.50
CA ARG A 321 -37.03 -61.81 -20.28
C ARG A 321 -38.55 -61.92 -20.13
N GLU A 322 -39.19 -60.96 -19.48
CA GLU A 322 -40.65 -60.93 -19.33
C GLU A 322 -41.36 -60.57 -20.65
N ALA A 323 -40.79 -59.65 -21.45
CA ALA A 323 -41.25 -59.33 -22.79
C ALA A 323 -41.10 -60.53 -23.76
N MET A 324 -39.97 -61.24 -23.70
CA MET A 324 -39.77 -62.48 -24.48
C MET A 324 -40.71 -63.61 -24.03
N ARG A 325 -41.06 -63.69 -22.74
CA ARG A 325 -42.05 -64.67 -22.24
C ARG A 325 -43.46 -64.36 -22.73
N LYS A 326 -43.86 -63.09 -22.74
CA LYS A 326 -45.15 -62.64 -23.29
C LYS A 326 -45.22 -62.81 -24.82
N GLU A 327 -44.11 -62.64 -25.53
CA GLU A 327 -44.00 -62.90 -26.98
C GLU A 327 -44.05 -64.41 -27.27
N GLN A 328 -43.36 -65.25 -26.48
CA GLN A 328 -43.43 -66.72 -26.55
C GLN A 328 -44.84 -67.25 -26.20
N GLU A 329 -45.56 -66.63 -25.26
CA GLU A 329 -46.95 -66.97 -24.96
C GLU A 329 -47.92 -66.55 -26.09
N ARG A 330 -47.63 -65.47 -26.84
CA ARG A 330 -48.38 -65.11 -28.07
C ARG A 330 -48.10 -66.08 -29.22
N ILE A 331 -46.84 -66.45 -29.41
CA ILE A 331 -46.41 -67.41 -30.45
C ILE A 331 -46.95 -68.81 -30.13
N ALA A 332 -46.86 -69.27 -28.88
CA ALA A 332 -47.42 -70.56 -28.44
C ALA A 332 -48.94 -70.62 -28.60
N LYS A 333 -49.67 -69.53 -28.31
CA LYS A 333 -51.12 -69.46 -28.56
C LYS A 333 -51.47 -69.43 -30.05
N GLN A 334 -50.64 -68.81 -30.90
CA GLN A 334 -50.79 -68.87 -32.36
C GLN A 334 -50.41 -70.26 -32.93
N GLU A 335 -49.45 -70.96 -32.34
CA GLU A 335 -49.09 -72.33 -32.70
C GLU A 335 -50.10 -73.37 -32.20
N GLU A 336 -50.70 -73.19 -31.02
CA GLU A 336 -51.80 -74.03 -30.53
C GLU A 336 -53.05 -73.85 -31.39
N PHE A 337 -53.34 -72.62 -31.82
CA PHE A 337 -54.42 -72.35 -32.77
C PHE A 337 -54.13 -72.94 -34.15
N ARG A 338 -52.88 -72.88 -34.64
CA ARG A 338 -52.44 -73.56 -35.88
C ARG A 338 -52.52 -75.08 -35.76
N LYS A 339 -52.11 -75.69 -34.64
CA LYS A 339 -52.21 -77.14 -34.38
C LYS A 339 -53.66 -77.61 -34.25
N GLN A 340 -54.57 -76.77 -33.73
CA GLN A 340 -56.00 -77.07 -33.71
C GLN A 340 -56.62 -76.98 -35.11
N MET A 341 -56.20 -75.99 -35.93
CA MET A 341 -56.54 -75.87 -37.35
C MET A 341 -56.02 -77.06 -38.19
N GLU A 342 -54.79 -77.48 -37.93
CA GLU A 342 -54.10 -78.58 -38.62
C GLU A 342 -54.73 -79.92 -38.26
N LYS A 343 -55.09 -80.17 -36.99
CA LYS A 343 -55.87 -81.37 -36.59
C LYS A 343 -57.26 -81.41 -37.21
N ILE A 344 -57.91 -80.26 -37.41
CA ILE A 344 -59.21 -80.17 -38.09
C ILE A 344 -59.05 -80.43 -39.60
N GLN A 345 -57.96 -79.96 -40.23
CA GLN A 345 -57.63 -80.27 -41.63
C GLN A 345 -57.20 -81.73 -41.84
N GLU A 346 -56.42 -82.32 -40.93
CA GLU A 346 -56.03 -83.73 -40.96
C GLU A 346 -57.23 -84.66 -40.77
N ALA A 347 -58.15 -84.32 -39.85
CA ALA A 347 -59.41 -85.04 -39.68
C ALA A 347 -60.30 -84.96 -40.95
N GLN A 348 -60.29 -83.83 -41.66
CA GLN A 348 -61.01 -83.70 -42.94
C GLN A 348 -60.32 -84.49 -44.07
N GLN A 349 -58.98 -84.55 -44.11
CA GLN A 349 -58.22 -85.35 -45.07
C GLN A 349 -58.32 -86.86 -44.82
N GLU A 350 -58.42 -87.29 -43.56
CA GLU A 350 -58.58 -88.71 -43.20
C GLU A 350 -60.00 -89.22 -43.53
N VAL A 351 -61.01 -88.36 -43.40
CA VAL A 351 -62.38 -88.62 -43.87
C VAL A 351 -62.44 -88.71 -45.40
N LEU A 352 -61.69 -87.88 -46.13
CA LEU A 352 -61.58 -87.96 -47.60
C LEU A 352 -60.83 -89.22 -48.06
N ARG A 353 -59.78 -89.62 -47.34
CA ARG A 353 -58.96 -90.80 -47.64
C ARG A 353 -59.68 -92.12 -47.31
N LYS A 354 -60.54 -92.12 -46.28
CA LYS A 354 -61.47 -93.22 -45.98
C LYS A 354 -62.61 -93.28 -47.00
N LYS A 355 -63.17 -92.13 -47.45
CA LYS A 355 -64.16 -92.06 -48.54
C LYS A 355 -63.63 -92.52 -49.90
N GLN A 356 -62.36 -92.25 -50.24
CA GLN A 356 -61.75 -92.71 -51.49
C GLN A 356 -61.55 -94.23 -51.53
N LYS A 357 -61.07 -94.83 -50.43
CA LYS A 357 -60.90 -96.30 -50.34
C LYS A 357 -62.22 -97.06 -50.24
N GLU A 358 -63.26 -96.43 -49.70
CA GLU A 358 -64.62 -96.97 -49.66
C GLU A 358 -65.38 -96.79 -50.99
N MET A 359 -65.02 -95.81 -51.82
CA MET A 359 -65.52 -95.66 -53.20
C MET A 359 -64.90 -96.68 -54.16
N GLU A 360 -63.60 -96.95 -54.08
CA GLU A 360 -62.92 -97.89 -55.00
C GLU A 360 -63.38 -99.34 -54.80
N LEU A 361 -63.70 -99.75 -53.56
CA LEU A 361 -64.25 -101.08 -53.26
C LEU A 361 -65.76 -101.20 -53.54
N LYS A 362 -66.52 -100.09 -53.53
CA LYS A 362 -67.97 -100.07 -53.83
C LYS A 362 -68.29 -99.79 -55.30
N ASP A 363 -67.36 -99.31 -56.11
CA ASP A 363 -67.55 -99.05 -57.55
C ASP A 363 -67.25 -100.27 -58.44
N ILE A 364 -66.52 -101.26 -57.90
CA ILE A 364 -66.26 -102.55 -58.56
C ILE A 364 -67.48 -103.50 -58.43
N GLU A 365 -68.25 -103.41 -57.33
CA GLU A 365 -69.45 -104.23 -57.12
C GLU A 365 -70.77 -103.55 -57.53
N ARG A 366 -70.85 -102.20 -57.58
CA ARG A 366 -72.08 -101.49 -58.02
C ARG A 366 -72.30 -101.48 -59.54
N ARG A 367 -71.24 -101.56 -60.36
CA ARG A 367 -71.41 -101.63 -61.83
C ARG A 367 -72.06 -102.94 -62.29
N ARG A 368 -71.94 -104.02 -61.52
CA ARG A 368 -72.42 -105.36 -61.90
C ARG A 368 -73.87 -105.67 -61.47
N LYS A 369 -74.45 -104.88 -60.55
CA LYS A 369 -75.84 -105.06 -60.04
C LYS A 369 -76.81 -103.94 -60.46
N TYR A 370 -76.32 -102.81 -60.98
CA TYR A 370 -77.16 -101.66 -61.35
C TYR A 370 -77.79 -101.76 -62.76
N GLU A 371 -77.22 -102.57 -63.66
CA GLU A 371 -77.79 -102.81 -65.00
C GLU A 371 -79.03 -103.74 -64.96
N GLU A 372 -79.09 -104.67 -63.99
CA GLU A 372 -80.22 -105.63 -63.87
C GLU A 372 -81.43 -105.05 -63.12
N GLN A 373 -81.27 -104.03 -62.26
CA GLN A 373 -82.35 -103.46 -61.42
C GLN A 373 -82.99 -102.17 -61.96
N ASN A 374 -82.51 -101.65 -63.09
CA ASN A 374 -83.08 -100.45 -63.71
C ASN A 374 -84.28 -100.76 -64.62
N GLN A 375 -84.41 -102.00 -65.09
CA GLN A 375 -85.52 -102.44 -65.94
C GLN A 375 -86.82 -102.66 -65.14
N GLU A 376 -86.74 -102.97 -63.85
CA GLU A 376 -87.91 -103.23 -63.00
C GLU A 376 -88.55 -101.95 -62.41
N ARG A 377 -87.78 -100.85 -62.27
CA ARG A 377 -88.24 -99.59 -61.66
C ARG A 377 -89.19 -98.76 -62.53
N ILE A 378 -89.21 -99.00 -63.84
CA ILE A 378 -90.11 -98.28 -64.77
C ILE A 378 -91.57 -98.75 -64.58
N ARG A 379 -91.80 -99.98 -64.11
CA ARG A 379 -93.17 -100.52 -63.91
C ARG A 379 -93.87 -99.95 -62.67
N GLN A 380 -93.13 -99.58 -61.62
CA GLN A 380 -93.70 -99.10 -60.35
C GLN A 380 -94.09 -97.61 -60.36
N HIS A 381 -93.65 -96.85 -61.37
CA HIS A 381 -93.91 -95.40 -61.47
C HIS A 381 -95.34 -95.04 -61.94
N LEU A 382 -96.13 -96.01 -62.43
CA LEU A 382 -97.51 -95.79 -62.88
C LEU A 382 -98.54 -95.76 -61.72
N GLU A 383 -98.22 -96.37 -60.58
CA GLU A 383 -99.15 -96.46 -59.43
C GLU A 383 -99.00 -95.29 -58.43
N ALA A 384 -97.86 -94.59 -58.43
CA ALA A 384 -97.58 -93.45 -57.54
C ALA A 384 -98.31 -92.13 -57.93
N ARG A 385 -99.00 -92.10 -59.08
CA ARG A 385 -99.69 -90.89 -59.59
C ARG A 385 -101.00 -90.58 -58.87
N LYS A 386 -101.62 -91.55 -58.18
CA LYS A 386 -102.91 -91.35 -57.48
C LYS A 386 -102.78 -90.76 -56.06
N HIS A 387 -101.58 -90.65 -55.50
CA HIS A 387 -101.37 -90.20 -54.10
C HIS A 387 -100.80 -88.77 -53.96
N ALA A 388 -100.54 -88.08 -55.08
CA ALA A 388 -99.91 -86.75 -55.11
C ALA A 388 -100.90 -85.57 -55.11
N GLU A 389 -102.14 -85.74 -55.61
CA GLU A 389 -103.11 -84.63 -55.73
C GLU A 389 -103.75 -84.21 -54.39
N ALA A 390 -103.76 -85.08 -53.37
CA ALA A 390 -104.32 -84.76 -52.06
C ALA A 390 -103.40 -83.93 -51.13
N ARG A 391 -102.11 -83.75 -51.44
CA ARG A 391 -101.15 -83.00 -50.58
C ARG A 391 -101.03 -81.51 -50.93
N HIS A 392 -101.51 -81.09 -52.09
CA HIS A 392 -101.30 -79.73 -52.58
C HIS A 392 -102.25 -78.69 -51.93
N ALA A 393 -103.35 -79.12 -51.31
CA ALA A 393 -104.34 -78.21 -50.72
C ALA A 393 -103.97 -77.72 -49.29
N THR A 394 -103.21 -78.50 -48.52
CA THR A 394 -102.91 -78.21 -47.09
C THR A 394 -101.64 -77.36 -46.87
N ALA A 395 -100.78 -77.21 -47.89
CA ALA A 395 -99.48 -76.53 -47.77
C ALA A 395 -99.53 -75.00 -47.93
N VAL A 396 -100.58 -74.46 -48.56
CA VAL A 396 -100.66 -73.02 -48.89
C VAL A 396 -101.11 -72.16 -47.69
N ALA A 397 -101.90 -72.71 -46.77
CA ALA A 397 -102.42 -71.95 -45.61
C ALA A 397 -101.36 -71.68 -44.52
N ASN A 398 -100.40 -72.58 -44.30
CA ASN A 398 -99.41 -72.45 -43.22
C ASN A 398 -98.25 -71.49 -43.53
N PHE A 399 -98.07 -71.08 -44.79
CA PHE A 399 -96.94 -70.23 -45.18
C PHE A 399 -97.17 -68.74 -44.84
N HIS A 400 -98.41 -68.28 -44.83
CA HIS A 400 -98.76 -66.87 -44.60
C HIS A 400 -98.70 -66.46 -43.11
N GLU A 401 -99.04 -67.34 -42.16
CA GLU A 401 -98.89 -67.05 -40.73
C GLU A 401 -97.42 -66.94 -40.27
N LEU A 402 -96.50 -67.66 -40.92
CA LEU A 402 -95.09 -67.68 -40.56
C LEU A 402 -94.37 -66.36 -40.92
N MET A 403 -94.80 -65.67 -41.98
CA MET A 403 -94.14 -64.44 -42.45
C MET A 403 -94.48 -63.23 -41.58
N ARG A 404 -95.70 -63.13 -41.05
CA ARG A 404 -96.12 -62.01 -40.19
C ARG A 404 -95.35 -61.92 -38.86
N LYS A 405 -95.09 -63.07 -38.20
CA LYS A 405 -94.33 -63.09 -36.94
C LYS A 405 -92.85 -62.71 -37.12
N ARG A 406 -92.29 -62.89 -38.32
CA ARG A 406 -90.87 -62.61 -38.61
C ARG A 406 -90.57 -61.12 -38.75
N GLU A 407 -91.55 -60.32 -39.18
CA GLU A 407 -91.41 -58.87 -39.35
C GLU A 407 -91.51 -58.13 -38.01
N GLU A 408 -92.43 -58.54 -37.13
CA GLU A 408 -92.63 -57.93 -35.80
C GLU A 408 -91.40 -58.14 -34.87
N ASP A 409 -90.75 -59.31 -34.96
CA ASP A 409 -89.52 -59.61 -34.21
C ASP A 409 -88.28 -58.88 -34.74
N TYR A 410 -88.26 -58.54 -36.02
CA TYR A 410 -87.16 -57.79 -36.64
C TYR A 410 -87.18 -56.31 -36.23
N GLN A 411 -88.37 -55.71 -36.15
CA GLN A 411 -88.55 -54.31 -35.75
C GLN A 411 -88.23 -54.09 -34.26
N LYS A 412 -88.67 -54.99 -33.37
CA LYS A 412 -88.34 -54.90 -31.93
C LYS A 412 -86.83 -54.97 -31.65
N ARG A 413 -86.09 -55.81 -32.37
CA ARG A 413 -84.61 -55.91 -32.22
C ARG A 413 -83.86 -54.66 -32.71
N GLN A 414 -84.38 -53.97 -33.73
CA GLN A 414 -83.79 -52.72 -34.24
C GLN A 414 -83.96 -51.55 -33.24
N GLU A 415 -85.09 -51.48 -32.55
CA GLU A 415 -85.41 -50.40 -31.62
C GLU A 415 -84.66 -50.54 -30.28
N GLU A 416 -84.54 -51.77 -29.77
CA GLU A 416 -83.71 -52.06 -28.60
C GLU A 416 -82.22 -51.74 -28.82
N LEU A 417 -81.71 -51.97 -30.04
CA LEU A 417 -80.34 -51.60 -30.41
C LEU A 417 -80.14 -50.08 -30.43
N ARG A 418 -81.11 -49.32 -30.96
CA ARG A 418 -81.07 -47.84 -30.97
C ARG A 418 -81.11 -47.24 -29.56
N ILE A 419 -81.93 -47.79 -28.68
CA ILE A 419 -82.03 -47.32 -27.28
C ILE A 419 -80.75 -47.65 -26.50
N LYS A 420 -80.15 -48.83 -26.72
CA LYS A 420 -78.87 -49.20 -26.11
C LYS A 420 -77.72 -48.32 -26.59
N LEU A 421 -77.67 -47.97 -27.88
CA LEU A 421 -76.65 -47.05 -28.42
C LEU A 421 -76.76 -45.65 -27.82
N LYS A 422 -77.97 -45.08 -27.72
CA LYS A 422 -78.16 -43.73 -27.13
C LYS A 422 -77.79 -43.66 -25.65
N LYS A 423 -78.12 -44.70 -24.86
CA LYS A 423 -77.72 -44.76 -23.44
C LYS A 423 -76.21 -44.86 -23.27
N GLN A 424 -75.54 -45.65 -24.12
CA GLN A 424 -74.07 -45.75 -24.11
C GLN A 424 -73.39 -44.43 -24.53
N GLU A 425 -73.99 -43.69 -25.47
CA GLU A 425 -73.47 -42.40 -25.93
C GLU A 425 -73.61 -41.30 -24.86
N GLU A 426 -74.74 -41.22 -24.15
CA GLU A 426 -74.91 -40.27 -23.04
C GLU A 426 -74.03 -40.60 -21.82
N GLU A 427 -73.88 -41.88 -21.48
CA GLU A 427 -72.94 -42.32 -20.44
C GLU A 427 -71.49 -41.99 -20.82
N HIS A 428 -71.11 -42.14 -22.09
CA HIS A 428 -69.79 -41.73 -22.58
C HIS A 428 -69.59 -40.21 -22.47
N ARG A 429 -70.60 -39.40 -22.84
CA ARG A 429 -70.53 -37.93 -22.77
C ARG A 429 -70.38 -37.42 -21.34
N ILE A 430 -71.13 -37.98 -20.39
CA ILE A 430 -71.03 -37.63 -18.97
C ILE A 430 -69.65 -38.02 -18.41
N GLN A 431 -69.12 -39.20 -18.80
CA GLN A 431 -67.77 -39.63 -18.40
C GLN A 431 -66.67 -38.75 -19.00
N GLU A 432 -66.83 -38.25 -20.23
CA GLU A 432 -65.88 -37.31 -20.84
C GLU A 432 -65.89 -35.94 -20.16
N GLU A 433 -67.06 -35.41 -19.80
CA GLU A 433 -67.16 -34.14 -19.06
C GLU A 433 -66.59 -34.24 -17.64
N GLU A 434 -66.81 -35.35 -16.92
CA GLU A 434 -66.18 -35.60 -15.62
C GLU A 434 -64.66 -35.77 -15.73
N LYS A 435 -64.17 -36.45 -16.79
CA LYS A 435 -62.73 -36.54 -17.08
C LYS A 435 -62.13 -35.16 -17.35
N LYS A 436 -62.80 -34.34 -18.16
CA LYS A 436 -62.36 -32.97 -18.48
C LYS A 436 -62.29 -32.09 -17.24
N LYS A 437 -63.30 -32.10 -16.37
CA LYS A 437 -63.26 -31.37 -15.07
C LYS A 437 -62.14 -31.86 -14.15
N ARG A 438 -61.87 -33.18 -14.12
CA ARG A 438 -60.74 -33.75 -13.38
C ARG A 438 -59.39 -33.36 -13.97
N GLU A 439 -59.29 -33.23 -15.28
CA GLU A 439 -58.08 -32.77 -15.97
C GLU A 439 -57.83 -31.28 -15.73
N GLU A 440 -58.86 -30.44 -15.79
CA GLU A 440 -58.80 -29.01 -15.48
C GLU A 440 -58.37 -28.76 -14.03
N LEU A 441 -58.91 -29.51 -13.06
CA LEU A 441 -58.48 -29.41 -11.66
C LEU A 441 -57.01 -29.81 -11.48
N LYS A 442 -56.57 -30.88 -12.16
CA LYS A 442 -55.15 -31.30 -12.16
C LYS A 442 -54.26 -30.26 -12.84
N GLU A 443 -54.73 -29.59 -13.87
CA GLU A 443 -54.00 -28.53 -14.56
C GLU A 443 -53.88 -27.28 -13.69
N GLN A 444 -54.94 -26.89 -12.98
CA GLN A 444 -54.89 -25.83 -11.97
C GLN A 444 -53.88 -26.15 -10.87
N GLN A 445 -53.90 -27.38 -10.34
CA GLN A 445 -52.91 -27.83 -9.36
C GLN A 445 -51.48 -27.78 -9.90
N ARG A 446 -51.25 -28.15 -11.17
CA ARG A 446 -49.93 -28.03 -11.81
C ARG A 446 -49.48 -26.58 -11.91
N LEU A 447 -50.38 -25.67 -12.31
CA LEU A 447 -50.09 -24.25 -12.40
C LEU A 447 -49.79 -23.63 -11.03
N GLU A 448 -50.52 -24.02 -9.99
CA GLU A 448 -50.25 -23.59 -8.61
C GLU A 448 -48.88 -24.07 -8.13
N VAL A 449 -48.53 -25.34 -8.35
CA VAL A 449 -47.20 -25.87 -8.02
C VAL A 449 -46.09 -25.15 -8.80
N ILE A 450 -46.30 -24.84 -10.07
CA ILE A 450 -45.33 -24.07 -10.88
C ILE A 450 -45.18 -22.64 -10.34
N LYS A 451 -46.28 -21.96 -10.01
CA LYS A 451 -46.27 -20.61 -9.43
C LYS A 451 -45.60 -20.59 -8.07
N GLU A 452 -45.87 -21.57 -7.21
CA GLU A 452 -45.22 -21.69 -5.90
C GLU A 452 -43.72 -21.96 -6.05
N ALA A 453 -43.32 -22.84 -6.98
CA ALA A 453 -41.91 -23.09 -7.28
C ALA A 453 -41.20 -21.85 -7.84
N GLN A 454 -41.89 -21.02 -8.66
CA GLN A 454 -41.37 -19.74 -9.13
C GLN A 454 -41.23 -18.73 -8.00
N ALA A 455 -42.25 -18.60 -7.13
CA ALA A 455 -42.21 -17.71 -5.98
C ALA A 455 -41.09 -18.07 -5.00
N GLU A 456 -40.87 -19.36 -4.76
CA GLU A 456 -39.79 -19.85 -3.91
C GLU A 456 -38.41 -19.60 -4.54
N ARG A 457 -38.29 -19.76 -5.86
CA ARG A 457 -37.08 -19.38 -6.61
C ARG A 457 -36.82 -17.88 -6.50
N ASP A 458 -37.83 -17.04 -6.67
CA ASP A 458 -37.70 -15.59 -6.57
C ASP A 458 -37.34 -15.14 -5.16
N ARG A 459 -37.91 -15.77 -4.12
CA ARG A 459 -37.49 -15.55 -2.73
C ARG A 459 -36.02 -15.88 -2.53
N ARG A 460 -35.58 -17.05 -2.99
CA ARG A 460 -34.17 -17.45 -2.88
C ARG A 460 -33.24 -16.52 -3.66
N VAL A 461 -33.64 -16.05 -4.84
CA VAL A 461 -32.89 -15.06 -5.61
C VAL A 461 -32.81 -13.74 -4.85
N LYS A 462 -33.91 -13.24 -4.28
CA LYS A 462 -33.92 -12.04 -3.45
C LYS A 462 -33.01 -12.17 -2.23
N GLU A 463 -33.09 -13.28 -1.48
CA GLU A 463 -32.19 -13.51 -0.36
C GLU A 463 -30.71 -13.53 -0.75
N LEU A 464 -30.39 -14.07 -1.93
CA LEU A 464 -29.02 -14.07 -2.45
C LEU A 464 -28.55 -12.66 -2.85
N LEU A 465 -29.45 -11.87 -3.45
CA LEU A 465 -29.19 -10.47 -3.77
C LEU A 465 -28.99 -9.64 -2.50
N ASP A 466 -29.89 -9.74 -1.52
CA ASP A 466 -29.78 -9.04 -0.23
C ASP A 466 -28.48 -9.39 0.50
N LYS A 467 -28.08 -10.67 0.47
CA LYS A 467 -26.78 -11.13 1.02
C LYS A 467 -25.59 -10.54 0.26
N ALA A 468 -25.68 -10.42 -1.06
CA ALA A 468 -24.64 -9.80 -1.87
C ALA A 468 -24.53 -8.29 -1.59
N GLU A 469 -25.66 -7.58 -1.55
CA GLU A 469 -25.73 -6.15 -1.23
C GLU A 469 -25.19 -5.86 0.18
N ALA A 470 -25.56 -6.67 1.17
CA ALA A 470 -25.03 -6.55 2.52
C ALA A 470 -23.50 -6.78 2.57
N ALA A 471 -23.00 -7.76 1.83
CA ALA A 471 -21.56 -8.02 1.73
C ALA A 471 -20.81 -6.87 1.03
N ASP A 472 -21.39 -6.31 -0.03
CA ASP A 472 -20.83 -5.18 -0.75
C ASP A 472 -20.83 -3.91 0.11
N ALA A 473 -21.89 -3.66 0.89
CA ALA A 473 -21.94 -2.55 1.85
C ALA A 473 -20.86 -2.68 2.93
N VAL A 474 -20.60 -3.89 3.45
CA VAL A 474 -19.50 -4.14 4.40
C VAL A 474 -18.14 -3.89 3.73
N LEU A 475 -17.95 -4.33 2.49
CA LEU A 475 -16.72 -4.10 1.73
C LEU A 475 -16.49 -2.61 1.46
N GLN A 476 -17.52 -1.88 1.05
CA GLN A 476 -17.44 -0.43 0.83
C GLN A 476 -17.08 0.31 2.12
N ASN A 477 -17.70 -0.03 3.26
CA ASN A 477 -17.35 0.53 4.56
C ASN A 477 -15.88 0.24 4.93
N PHE A 478 -15.39 -0.96 4.66
CA PHE A 478 -13.98 -1.31 4.88
C PHE A 478 -13.04 -0.49 3.98
N ILE A 479 -13.36 -0.35 2.69
CA ILE A 479 -12.58 0.46 1.75
C ILE A 479 -12.56 1.92 2.20
N MET A 480 -13.70 2.49 2.59
CA MET A 480 -13.81 3.85 3.11
C MET A 480 -12.97 4.05 4.37
N ARG A 481 -13.07 3.16 5.36
CA ARG A 481 -12.23 3.20 6.57
C ARG A 481 -10.74 3.13 6.23
N ARG A 482 -10.34 2.23 5.34
CA ARG A 482 -8.95 2.09 4.92
C ARG A 482 -8.44 3.33 4.18
N GLN A 483 -9.28 3.97 3.35
CA GLN A 483 -8.93 5.22 2.68
C GLN A 483 -8.76 6.37 3.67
N LEU A 484 -9.65 6.49 4.66
CA LEU A 484 -9.54 7.47 5.75
C LEU A 484 -8.27 7.25 6.58
N GLU A 485 -7.96 6.01 6.97
CA GLU A 485 -6.71 5.66 7.67
C GLU A 485 -5.48 5.97 6.84
N HIS A 486 -5.51 5.70 5.53
CA HIS A 486 -4.40 6.03 4.64
C HIS A 486 -4.22 7.54 4.53
N ALA A 487 -5.30 8.30 4.34
CA ALA A 487 -5.27 9.76 4.31
C ALA A 487 -4.74 10.33 5.63
N ARG A 488 -5.16 9.79 6.77
CA ARG A 488 -4.63 10.12 8.10
C ARG A 488 -3.12 9.91 8.17
N LYS A 489 -2.62 8.73 7.78
CA LYS A 489 -1.18 8.41 7.79
C LYS A 489 -0.37 9.33 6.87
N VAL A 490 -0.92 9.70 5.72
CA VAL A 490 -0.27 10.65 4.80
C VAL A 490 -0.14 12.03 5.45
N VAL A 491 -1.18 12.49 6.15
CA VAL A 491 -1.15 13.75 6.89
C VAL A 491 -0.14 13.69 8.04
N GLU A 492 -0.14 12.60 8.83
CA GLU A 492 0.83 12.37 9.91
C GLU A 492 2.28 12.37 9.39
N SER A 493 2.56 11.60 8.34
CA SER A 493 3.90 11.53 7.73
C SER A 493 4.35 12.89 7.15
N HIS A 494 3.42 13.66 6.59
CA HIS A 494 3.72 15.00 6.10
C HIS A 494 4.08 15.96 7.24
N MET A 495 3.37 15.92 8.37
CA MET A 495 3.70 16.70 9.58
C MET A 495 5.07 16.30 10.14
N GLU A 496 5.37 15.00 10.22
CA GLU A 496 6.69 14.52 10.66
C GLU A 496 7.82 15.00 9.73
N PHE A 497 7.58 14.99 8.42
CA PHE A 497 8.53 15.51 7.44
C PHE A 497 8.76 17.02 7.62
N GLU A 498 7.70 17.80 7.81
CA GLU A 498 7.80 19.23 8.11
C GLU A 498 8.58 19.49 9.41
N ASP A 499 8.40 18.66 10.44
CA ASP A 499 9.14 18.77 11.70
C ASP A 499 10.63 18.50 11.53
N MET A 500 10.98 17.43 10.81
CA MET A 500 12.36 17.11 10.47
C MET A 500 12.99 18.23 9.65
N HIS A 501 12.27 18.76 8.65
CA HIS A 501 12.71 19.87 7.83
C HIS A 501 12.95 21.14 8.68
N ASN A 502 11.99 21.50 9.54
CA ASN A 502 12.09 22.65 10.44
C ASN A 502 13.24 22.51 11.44
N LYS A 503 13.49 21.29 11.94
CA LYS A 503 14.63 21.00 12.82
C LYS A 503 15.96 21.13 12.08
N ALA A 504 16.05 20.63 10.85
CA ALA A 504 17.23 20.79 10.01
C ALA A 504 17.50 22.27 9.69
N GLU A 505 16.46 23.03 9.35
CA GLU A 505 16.54 24.48 9.12
C GLU A 505 16.96 25.25 10.36
N SER A 506 16.40 24.95 11.53
CA SER A 506 16.83 25.53 12.81
C SER A 506 18.32 25.26 13.07
N MET A 507 18.79 24.02 12.89
CA MET A 507 20.22 23.71 13.02
C MET A 507 21.10 24.47 12.02
N ARG A 508 20.65 24.63 10.77
CA ARG A 508 21.37 25.42 9.76
C ARG A 508 21.48 26.89 10.18
N ARG A 509 20.40 27.46 10.72
CA ARG A 509 20.36 28.84 11.25
C ARG A 509 21.27 29.03 12.45
N VAL A 510 21.27 28.09 13.40
CA VAL A 510 22.20 28.11 14.55
C VAL A 510 23.65 28.10 14.07
N LYS A 511 23.99 27.22 13.09
CA LYS A 511 25.33 27.18 12.51
C LYS A 511 25.69 28.47 11.77
N ALA A 512 24.75 29.07 11.05
CA ALA A 512 24.96 30.35 10.36
C ALA A 512 25.22 31.49 11.35
N PHE A 513 24.42 31.58 12.42
CA PHE A 513 24.63 32.54 13.50
C PHE A 513 25.98 32.33 14.20
N HIS A 514 26.36 31.09 14.48
CA HIS A 514 27.67 30.81 15.07
C HIS A 514 28.84 31.19 14.14
N ARG A 515 28.73 30.93 12.83
CA ARG A 515 29.71 31.42 11.85
C ARG A 515 29.80 32.94 11.86
N TYR A 516 28.67 33.64 11.91
CA TYR A 516 28.64 35.10 12.02
C TYR A 516 29.39 35.58 13.28
N GLN A 517 29.14 34.96 14.44
CA GLN A 517 29.86 35.30 15.69
C GLN A 517 31.37 35.07 15.59
N ILE A 518 31.81 34.00 14.93
CA ILE A 518 33.24 33.74 14.68
C ILE A 518 33.82 34.83 13.79
N LEU A 519 33.13 35.19 12.70
CA LEU A 519 33.59 36.24 11.78
C LEU A 519 33.68 37.60 12.45
N GLU A 520 32.68 37.97 13.27
CA GLU A 520 32.68 39.21 14.05
C GLU A 520 33.86 39.24 15.04
N ARG A 521 34.14 38.13 15.72
CA ARG A 521 35.31 38.01 16.60
C ARG A 521 36.64 38.13 15.84
N ILE A 522 36.76 37.50 14.67
CA ILE A 522 37.95 37.63 13.82
C ILE A 522 38.12 39.09 13.39
N GLU A 523 37.05 39.76 12.98
CA GLU A 523 37.08 41.17 12.58
C GLU A 523 37.57 42.05 13.74
N GLU A 524 37.02 41.90 14.95
CA GLU A 524 37.46 42.63 16.15
C GLU A 524 38.94 42.38 16.50
N GLU A 525 39.40 41.13 16.41
CA GLU A 525 40.80 40.76 16.65
C GLU A 525 41.72 41.35 15.58
N THR A 526 41.32 41.30 14.30
CA THR A 526 42.08 41.93 13.21
C THR A 526 42.15 43.45 13.34
N ASP A 527 41.07 44.10 13.79
CA ASP A 527 41.05 45.54 14.07
C ASP A 527 41.92 45.91 15.26
N ARG A 528 41.98 45.06 16.29
CA ARG A 528 42.90 45.23 17.40
C ARG A 528 44.34 45.14 16.93
N VAL A 529 44.68 44.15 16.11
CA VAL A 529 46.02 44.01 15.50
C VAL A 529 46.33 45.22 14.62
N ARG A 530 45.38 45.68 13.80
CA ARG A 530 45.53 46.89 12.96
C ARG A 530 45.82 48.13 13.81
N ARG A 531 45.10 48.32 14.92
CA ARG A 531 45.36 49.42 15.87
C ARG A 531 46.74 49.33 16.53
N LEU A 532 47.19 48.13 16.89
CA LEU A 532 48.54 47.92 17.43
C LEU A 532 49.64 48.21 16.41
N LEU A 533 49.47 47.77 15.16
CA LEU A 533 50.39 48.07 14.06
C LEU A 533 50.44 49.57 13.76
N GLN A 534 49.29 50.24 13.69
CA GLN A 534 49.23 51.70 13.53
C GLN A 534 49.90 52.44 14.71
N SER A 535 49.71 51.96 15.94
CA SER A 535 50.38 52.52 17.12
C SER A 535 51.90 52.34 17.06
N LYS A 536 52.37 51.15 16.68
CA LYS A 536 53.80 50.87 16.47
C LYS A 536 54.39 51.74 15.35
N GLN A 537 53.70 51.86 14.21
CA GLN A 537 54.12 52.72 13.10
C GLN A 537 54.25 54.18 13.57
N LYS A 538 53.25 54.71 14.28
CA LYS A 538 53.33 56.05 14.88
C LYS A 538 54.51 56.22 15.83
N GLN A 539 54.88 55.19 16.60
CA GLN A 539 56.07 55.23 17.46
C GLN A 539 57.37 55.24 16.64
N GLU A 540 57.45 54.46 15.58
CA GLU A 540 58.60 54.44 14.68
C GLU A 540 58.75 55.77 13.94
N ASP A 541 57.65 56.35 13.44
CA ASP A 541 57.64 57.66 12.80
C ASP A 541 58.05 58.77 13.78
N ARG A 542 57.60 58.70 15.04
CA ARG A 542 58.08 59.60 16.11
C ARG A 542 59.59 59.46 16.34
N ARG A 543 60.14 58.24 16.31
CA ARG A 543 61.59 58.01 16.44
C ARG A 543 62.36 58.53 15.22
N ARG A 544 61.85 58.31 14.01
CA ARG A 544 62.44 58.84 12.78
C ARG A 544 62.43 60.37 12.78
N ALA A 545 61.31 60.99 13.13
CA ALA A 545 61.19 62.44 13.26
C ALA A 545 62.13 62.98 14.35
N ALA A 546 62.22 62.34 15.51
CA ALA A 546 63.16 62.72 16.55
C ALA A 546 64.63 62.62 16.08
N ASN A 547 64.99 61.54 15.37
CA ASN A 547 66.33 61.37 14.82
C ASN A 547 66.65 62.41 13.73
N VAL A 548 65.70 62.71 12.85
CA VAL A 548 65.83 63.77 11.84
C VAL A 548 65.99 65.13 12.51
N ASN A 549 65.18 65.44 13.53
CA ASN A 549 65.27 66.68 14.30
C ASN A 549 66.63 66.79 15.03
N LEU A 550 67.14 65.69 15.61
CA LEU A 550 68.47 65.66 16.22
C LEU A 550 69.58 65.89 15.18
N SER A 551 69.44 65.33 13.98
CA SER A 551 70.37 65.55 12.87
C SER A 551 70.37 67.01 12.40
N ILE A 552 69.18 67.60 12.23
CA ILE A 552 68.99 69.02 11.89
C ILE A 552 69.61 69.90 12.98
N HIS A 553 69.35 69.60 14.26
CA HIS A 553 69.93 70.33 15.38
C HIS A 553 71.46 70.24 15.40
N ARG A 554 72.02 69.05 15.16
CA ARG A 554 73.47 68.85 15.03
C ARG A 554 74.06 69.65 13.87
N GLN A 555 73.42 69.64 12.71
CA GLN A 555 73.85 70.44 11.55
C GLN A 555 73.76 71.94 11.86
N SER A 556 72.68 72.39 12.50
CA SER A 556 72.53 73.79 12.94
C SER A 556 73.64 74.20 13.90
N MET A 557 73.98 73.35 14.88
CA MET A 557 75.10 73.60 15.79
C MET A 557 76.44 73.63 15.05
N LEU A 558 76.68 72.71 14.11
CA LEU A 558 77.89 72.72 13.29
C LEU A 558 78.01 73.99 12.45
N GLN A 559 76.90 74.45 11.83
CA GLN A 559 76.87 75.72 11.10
C GLN A 559 77.09 76.93 12.02
N GLN A 560 76.54 76.91 13.24
CA GLN A 560 76.83 77.95 14.25
C GLN A 560 78.31 77.93 14.63
N MET A 561 78.89 76.76 14.89
CA MET A 561 80.32 76.62 15.18
C MET A 561 81.21 77.06 14.00
N GLU A 562 80.81 76.78 12.76
CA GLU A 562 81.52 77.22 11.56
C GLU A 562 81.46 78.75 11.39
N LYS A 563 80.28 79.36 11.60
CA LYS A 563 80.16 80.83 11.64
C LYS A 563 81.03 81.45 12.75
N LEU A 564 81.10 80.79 13.91
CA LEU A 564 81.94 81.20 15.03
C LEU A 564 83.44 80.96 14.79
N SER A 565 83.84 79.97 13.99
CA SER A 565 85.25 79.73 13.65
C SER A 565 85.76 80.69 12.57
N ILE A 566 84.88 81.12 11.66
CA ILE A 566 85.16 82.16 10.65
C ILE A 566 85.26 83.55 11.31
N SER A 567 84.44 83.81 12.35
CA SER A 567 84.53 85.01 13.18
C SER A 567 85.55 84.82 14.32
N LYS A 568 86.82 85.21 14.13
CA LYS A 568 87.85 85.22 15.19
C LYS A 568 87.54 86.11 16.42
N LYS A 569 86.32 86.65 16.58
CA LYS A 569 85.86 87.50 17.69
C LYS A 569 84.89 86.80 18.66
N TRP A 570 84.98 85.48 18.81
CA TRP A 570 84.04 84.66 19.60
C TRP A 570 83.87 85.05 21.08
N ARG A 571 84.82 85.78 21.71
CA ARG A 571 84.72 86.12 23.15
C ARG A 571 83.71 87.22 23.48
N ASP A 572 83.26 88.01 22.50
CA ASP A 572 82.51 89.24 22.75
C ASP A 572 81.01 89.15 22.39
N THR A 573 80.55 88.04 21.81
CA THR A 573 79.14 87.89 21.35
C THR A 573 78.32 86.84 22.11
N LEU A 574 78.86 86.23 23.17
CA LEU A 574 78.08 85.35 24.05
C LEU A 574 77.18 86.20 24.95
N SER A 575 75.88 85.92 24.90
CA SER A 575 74.89 86.45 25.85
C SER A 575 75.30 86.06 27.28
N ASP A 576 75.17 86.99 28.24
CA ASP A 576 75.53 86.76 29.64
C ASP A 576 74.77 85.56 30.26
N ALA A 577 73.61 85.19 29.71
CA ALA A 577 72.85 84.01 30.14
C ALA A 577 73.56 82.68 29.79
N ASP A 578 74.15 82.57 28.61
CA ASP A 578 74.84 81.34 28.15
C ASP A 578 76.21 81.19 28.84
N ARG A 579 76.82 82.32 29.24
CA ARG A 579 78.07 82.35 30.01
C ARG A 579 77.89 81.78 31.42
N ALA A 580 76.72 81.99 32.03
CA ALA A 580 76.39 81.49 33.37
C ALA A 580 76.11 79.97 33.38
N GLU A 581 75.47 79.40 32.35
CA GLU A 581 75.21 77.95 32.29
C GLU A 581 76.49 77.11 32.13
N LEU A 582 77.49 77.63 31.42
CA LEU A 582 78.80 76.97 31.25
C LEU A 582 79.61 76.89 32.56
N GLU A 583 79.51 77.89 33.44
CA GLU A 583 80.16 77.86 34.75
C GLU A 583 79.48 76.89 35.74
N VAL A 584 78.16 76.73 35.65
CA VAL A 584 77.40 75.76 36.49
C VAL A 584 77.74 74.32 36.08
N SER A 585 77.94 74.04 34.80
CA SER A 585 78.25 72.70 34.30
C SER A 585 79.68 72.22 34.67
N GLN A 586 80.63 73.13 34.90
CA GLN A 586 81.97 72.77 35.38
C GLN A 586 82.02 72.43 36.89
N LYS A 587 81.11 72.96 37.71
CA LYS A 587 81.08 72.68 39.16
C LYS A 587 80.43 71.35 39.56
N HIS A 588 79.80 70.61 38.64
CA HIS A 588 79.10 69.34 38.96
C HIS A 588 79.78 68.05 38.46
N LYS A 589 81.05 68.12 38.00
CA LYS A 589 81.82 66.93 37.60
C LYS A 589 82.66 66.27 38.71
N GLY A 590 82.58 66.74 39.95
CA GLY A 590 83.14 66.05 41.12
C GLY A 590 82.02 65.61 42.06
N LEU A 591 82.03 64.33 42.47
CA LEU A 591 81.12 63.66 43.42
C LEU A 591 79.92 62.89 42.82
N ARG A 592 80.18 61.65 42.39
CA ARG A 592 79.28 60.53 42.71
C ARG A 592 80.09 59.36 43.29
N PRO A 593 79.74 58.87 44.49
CA PRO A 593 80.41 57.73 45.11
C PRO A 593 79.98 56.41 44.44
N MET A 594 80.95 55.53 44.19
CA MET A 594 80.69 54.13 43.90
C MET A 594 80.09 53.45 45.14
N THR A 595 78.89 52.92 45.02
CA THR A 595 78.32 51.99 46.00
C THR A 595 78.75 50.55 45.66
N PRO A 596 79.29 49.77 46.60
CA PRO A 596 79.68 48.39 46.35
C PRO A 596 78.45 47.46 46.27
N ALA A 597 78.55 46.50 45.37
CA ALA A 597 77.59 45.43 45.15
C ALA A 597 77.46 44.55 46.40
N LYS A 598 76.25 44.42 46.94
CA LYS A 598 75.89 43.38 47.92
C LYS A 598 75.51 42.11 47.17
N GLU A 599 76.38 41.11 47.23
CA GLU A 599 76.03 39.72 46.96
C GLU A 599 74.90 39.29 47.92
N ARG A 600 73.79 38.80 47.37
CA ARG A 600 72.77 38.07 48.13
C ARG A 600 72.77 36.62 47.66
N HIS A 601 73.23 35.74 48.53
CA HIS A 601 73.01 34.30 48.46
C HIS A 601 71.51 33.99 48.51
N GLY A 602 70.99 33.34 47.45
CA GLY A 602 69.68 32.72 47.42
C GLY A 602 69.75 31.27 47.90
N LYS A 603 69.16 31.01 49.07
CA LYS A 603 68.88 29.66 49.60
C LYS A 603 67.87 28.94 48.70
N LYS A 604 68.17 27.68 48.40
CA LYS A 604 67.23 26.66 47.92
C LYS A 604 66.09 26.44 48.92
N LYS A 605 64.86 26.35 48.42
CA LYS A 605 63.88 25.30 48.76
C LYS A 605 62.91 25.14 47.59
#